data_AF-A0A6C0D3T5-F1
#
_entry.id   AF-A0A6C0D3T5-F1
#
_cell.length_a   1.000
_cell.length_b   1.000
_cell.length_c   1.000
_cell.angle_alpha   90.00
_cell.angle_beta   90.00
_cell.angle_gamma   90.00
#
_symmetry.space_group_name_H-M   'P 1'
#
loop_
_entity.id
_entity.type
_entity.pdbx_description
1 polymer ?
#
loop_
_entity_poly.entity_id
_entity_poly.type
_entity_poly.pdbx_seq_one_letter_code
_entity_poly.pdbx_strand_id
1 'polypeptide(L)'
;MSYENRFLQQIFIMRDSLNNVHFEMLENIFNIYDYDGDGMLNEEEYISFISDIMYISVLMKRMKDSEYTMTNVNKIARWSRSNFKSNLFREPVQVVSHDLFLEEILYGLTENLQIPLYGEGFSLVPELIQYFNYYVDVAKRRGWPTEFMQEQENPLMQEQENKLMQENQLMQENLYHNGLTEPVLENTIQTIFQLPICITNRNHFYEYMKSVTPKVPTIVEEPQKPQLTPQQQMHEYQERRRQKYKEEKEAKEREEREKEEEKQRILENRRIEQERTNAILREQQIRIEAEQREQENITASIEDHHLRMEAEQALIYIDPADHSRMRELEQTIQQLERVQRALRDLTRQQGYDLGIDQIDGEVFVKAIEHIGEIDFSREQDGFDPIEANVNVLDFLDEEPADRIAFKCGESYYIASRERIRNMINLENSENALFYGCVCELQGDWTLIETWALLEPTVIPNPVYYNIQQLGLPIRYVYLDDIKQVLESSYRFFSVERPEDFRIIPSFASDNILNHGIGSSSGSHCQDGQADGVYRIKSFEPKII
;
A
#
# COMPACT_ATOMS: atom_id res chain seq x y z
N MET A 1 -9.38 -37.29 7.05
CA MET A 1 -9.26 -35.85 6.73
C MET A 1 -9.65 -35.72 5.27
N SER A 2 -10.67 -34.92 4.92
CA SER A 2 -11.09 -34.74 3.52
C SER A 2 -10.01 -34.03 2.71
N TYR A 3 -10.08 -34.15 1.38
CA TYR A 3 -9.18 -33.44 0.46
C TYR A 3 -9.27 -31.92 0.65
N GLU A 4 -10.49 -31.39 0.84
CA GLU A 4 -10.71 -29.96 1.10
C GLU A 4 -9.97 -29.48 2.36
N ASN A 5 -9.98 -30.27 3.43
CA ASN A 5 -9.27 -29.91 4.67
C ASN A 5 -7.74 -29.93 4.51
N ARG A 6 -7.19 -30.80 3.66
CA ARG A 6 -5.74 -30.82 3.37
C ARG A 6 -5.34 -29.64 2.48
N PHE A 7 -6.16 -29.32 1.48
CA PHE A 7 -5.93 -28.18 0.59
C PHE A 7 -5.98 -26.85 1.35
N LEU A 8 -6.99 -26.65 2.21
CA LEU A 8 -7.07 -25.46 3.07
C LEU A 8 -5.87 -25.36 4.02
N GLN A 9 -5.45 -26.47 4.63
CA GLN A 9 -4.24 -26.47 5.49
C GLN A 9 -2.97 -26.08 4.71
N GLN A 10 -2.81 -26.53 3.47
CA GLN A 10 -1.68 -26.14 2.63
C GLN A 10 -1.70 -24.65 2.29
N ILE A 11 -2.88 -24.08 2.00
CA ILE A 11 -3.05 -22.64 1.76
C ILE A 11 -2.64 -21.84 3.01
N PHE A 12 -3.10 -22.24 4.19
CA PHE A 12 -2.76 -21.53 5.44
C PHE A 12 -1.26 -21.62 5.75
N ILE A 13 -0.63 -22.79 5.58
CA ILE A 13 0.82 -22.95 5.78
C ILE A 13 1.62 -22.07 4.80
N MET A 14 1.19 -21.98 3.54
CA MET A 14 1.85 -21.10 2.56
C MET A 14 1.67 -19.62 2.89
N ARG A 15 0.48 -19.20 3.35
CA ARG A 15 0.22 -17.83 3.83
C ARG A 15 1.13 -17.49 5.01
N ASP A 16 1.23 -18.38 6.00
CA ASP A 16 2.06 -18.17 7.19
C ASP A 16 3.56 -18.07 6.82
N SER A 17 4.01 -18.90 5.88
CA SER A 17 5.38 -18.84 5.37
C SER A 17 5.69 -17.53 4.64
N LEU A 18 4.76 -17.01 3.83
CA LEU A 18 4.92 -15.73 3.13
C LEU A 18 4.92 -14.55 4.11
N ASN A 19 4.05 -14.60 5.12
CA ASN A 19 4.01 -13.59 6.17
C ASN A 19 5.33 -13.50 6.95
N ASN A 20 5.95 -14.65 7.27
CA ASN A 20 7.25 -14.67 7.95
C ASN A 20 8.36 -14.05 7.12
N VAL A 21 8.40 -14.32 5.80
CA VAL A 21 9.39 -13.72 4.89
C VAL A 21 9.17 -12.20 4.79
N HIS A 22 7.93 -11.74 4.70
CA HIS A 22 7.63 -10.31 4.71
C HIS A 22 7.98 -9.64 6.05
N PHE A 23 7.79 -10.35 7.16
CA PHE A 23 8.14 -9.84 8.49
C PHE A 23 9.66 -9.64 8.63
N GLU A 24 10.47 -10.64 8.27
CA GLU A 24 11.93 -10.53 8.27
C GLU A 24 12.42 -9.43 7.31
N MET A 25 11.77 -9.29 6.16
CA MET A 25 12.06 -8.23 5.20
C MET A 25 11.83 -6.83 5.81
N LEU A 26 10.67 -6.64 6.42
CA LEU A 26 10.29 -5.36 7.03
C LEU A 26 11.13 -5.03 8.26
N GLU A 27 11.48 -6.02 9.08
CA GLU A 27 12.39 -5.86 10.22
C GLU A 27 13.76 -5.37 9.76
N ASN A 28 14.31 -5.96 8.70
CA ASN A 28 15.56 -5.49 8.11
C ASN A 28 15.45 -4.06 7.55
N ILE A 29 14.33 -3.71 6.92
CA ILE A 29 14.08 -2.34 6.42
C ILE A 29 14.02 -1.37 7.60
N PHE A 30 13.26 -1.68 8.65
CA PHE A 30 13.14 -0.83 9.84
C PHE A 30 14.51 -0.55 10.46
N ASN A 31 15.30 -1.61 10.68
CA ASN A 31 16.65 -1.50 11.27
C ASN A 31 17.64 -0.70 10.42
N ILE A 32 17.39 -0.52 9.12
CA ILE A 32 18.21 0.33 8.25
C ILE A 32 17.94 1.81 8.54
N TYR A 33 16.71 2.16 8.90
CA TYR A 33 16.27 3.56 9.07
C TYR A 33 16.18 4.01 10.53
N ASP A 34 16.10 3.09 11.49
CA ASP A 34 16.27 3.35 12.92
C ASP A 34 17.77 3.55 13.21
N TYR A 35 18.26 4.78 13.04
CA TYR A 35 19.68 5.08 13.08
C TYR A 35 20.23 5.07 14.51
N ASP A 36 19.39 5.44 15.48
CA ASP A 36 19.78 5.49 16.89
C ASP A 36 19.46 4.18 17.65
N GLY A 37 18.68 3.28 17.05
CA GLY A 37 18.36 1.97 17.59
C GLY A 37 17.39 2.04 18.77
N ASP A 38 16.59 3.10 18.86
CA ASP A 38 15.63 3.30 19.95
C ASP A 38 14.32 2.50 19.74
N GLY A 39 14.20 1.80 18.60
CA GLY A 39 13.02 1.03 18.23
C GLY A 39 11.88 1.90 17.68
N MET A 40 12.18 3.13 17.28
CA MET A 40 11.25 4.10 16.75
C MET A 40 11.84 4.78 15.51
N LEU A 41 10.99 5.27 14.61
CA LEU A 41 11.38 6.17 13.53
C LEU A 41 10.85 7.57 13.85
N ASN A 42 11.78 8.47 14.14
CA ASN A 42 11.49 9.90 14.25
C ASN A 42 11.18 10.51 12.87
N GLU A 43 10.87 11.82 12.82
CA GLU A 43 10.46 12.46 11.56
C GLU A 43 11.55 12.39 10.48
N GLU A 44 12.83 12.56 10.84
CA GLU A 44 13.94 12.56 9.89
C GLU A 44 14.22 11.16 9.33
N GLU A 45 14.19 10.14 10.20
CA GLU A 45 14.34 8.73 9.83
C GLU A 45 13.21 8.27 8.92
N TYR A 46 11.97 8.65 9.26
CA TYR A 46 10.82 8.32 8.44
C TYR A 46 10.81 9.04 7.09
N ILE A 47 11.20 10.32 7.05
CA ILE A 47 11.38 11.05 5.78
C ILE A 47 12.47 10.37 4.93
N SER A 48 13.54 9.89 5.57
CA SER A 48 14.61 9.15 4.87
C SER A 48 14.08 7.86 4.24
N PHE A 49 13.30 7.08 4.99
CA PHE A 49 12.62 5.90 4.48
C PHE A 49 11.75 6.24 3.25
N ILE A 50 10.84 7.21 3.37
CA ILE A 50 9.93 7.59 2.27
C ILE A 50 10.68 8.14 1.05
N SER A 51 11.77 8.88 1.27
CA SER A 51 12.65 9.34 0.20
C SER A 51 13.18 8.19 -0.66
N ASP A 52 13.49 7.06 -0.04
CA ASP A 52 14.08 5.92 -0.74
C ASP A 52 13.02 5.06 -1.42
N ILE A 53 11.85 4.94 -0.80
CA ILE A 53 10.67 4.36 -1.44
C ILE A 53 10.29 5.14 -2.70
N MET A 54 10.24 6.47 -2.66
CA MET A 54 9.99 7.28 -3.85
C MET A 54 11.09 7.17 -4.90
N TYR A 55 12.35 7.00 -4.48
CA TYR A 55 13.45 6.76 -5.42
C TYR A 55 13.28 5.42 -6.13
N ILE A 56 12.79 4.39 -5.44
CA ILE A 56 12.42 3.12 -6.06
C ILE A 56 11.28 3.33 -7.08
N SER A 57 10.28 4.18 -6.81
CA SER A 57 9.26 4.53 -7.81
C SER A 57 9.87 5.10 -9.09
N VAL A 58 10.92 5.91 -8.97
CA VAL A 58 11.67 6.46 -10.12
C VAL A 58 12.38 5.35 -10.88
N LEU A 59 13.10 4.45 -10.18
CA LEU A 59 13.79 3.31 -10.78
C LEU A 59 12.81 2.37 -11.51
N MET A 60 11.60 2.20 -10.96
CA MET A 60 10.49 1.44 -11.55
C MET A 60 9.76 2.18 -12.67
N LYS A 61 10.14 3.44 -12.97
CA LYS A 61 9.48 4.33 -13.96
C LYS A 61 8.00 4.60 -13.66
N ARG A 62 7.61 4.51 -12.38
CA ARG A 62 6.27 4.88 -11.86
C ARG A 62 6.19 6.36 -11.50
N MET A 63 7.34 7.02 -11.30
CA MET A 63 7.48 8.45 -11.02
C MET A 63 8.51 9.06 -11.97
N LYS A 64 8.30 10.30 -12.42
CA LYS A 64 9.30 11.00 -13.24
C LYS A 64 10.40 11.56 -12.34
N ASP A 65 11.64 11.58 -12.81
CA ASP A 65 12.79 12.18 -12.10
C ASP A 65 12.52 13.63 -11.65
N SER A 66 11.78 14.40 -12.46
CA SER A 66 11.40 15.79 -12.13
C SER A 66 10.44 15.93 -10.95
N GLU A 67 9.69 14.86 -10.65
CA GLU A 67 8.73 14.82 -9.54
C GLU A 67 9.42 14.40 -8.23
N TYR A 68 10.61 13.79 -8.32
CA TYR A 68 11.44 13.43 -7.18
C TYR A 68 12.13 14.65 -6.57
N THR A 69 11.39 15.38 -5.74
CA THR A 69 11.86 16.59 -5.06
C THR A 69 11.66 16.46 -3.55
N MET A 70 12.51 17.11 -2.75
CA MET A 70 12.39 17.07 -1.29
C MET A 70 11.03 17.60 -0.80
N THR A 71 10.46 18.60 -1.50
CA THR A 71 9.11 19.08 -1.23
C THR A 71 8.06 17.99 -1.37
N ASN A 72 8.16 17.16 -2.41
CA ASN A 72 7.23 16.05 -2.63
C ASN A 72 7.47 14.89 -1.66
N VAL A 73 8.74 14.61 -1.31
CA VAL A 73 9.10 13.65 -0.26
C VAL A 73 8.43 14.02 1.06
N ASN A 74 8.56 15.28 1.50
CA ASN A 74 7.94 15.74 2.74
C ASN A 74 6.42 15.68 2.70
N LYS A 75 5.80 16.00 1.55
CA LYS A 75 4.35 15.87 1.37
C LYS A 75 3.90 14.41 1.49
N ILE A 76 4.60 13.49 0.83
CA ILE A 76 4.26 12.07 0.85
C ILE A 76 4.52 11.47 2.24
N ALA A 77 5.61 11.85 2.91
CA ALA A 77 5.92 11.38 4.26
C ALA A 77 4.88 11.85 5.29
N ARG A 78 4.40 13.10 5.17
CA ARG A 78 3.30 13.60 6.01
C ARG A 78 2.00 12.89 5.68
N TRP A 79 1.70 12.73 4.39
CA TRP A 79 0.50 12.03 3.93
C TRP A 79 0.46 10.58 4.44
N SER A 80 1.55 9.83 4.30
CA SER A 80 1.64 8.42 4.70
C SER A 80 1.60 8.22 6.22
N ARG A 81 1.95 9.24 7.01
CA ARG A 81 1.86 9.24 8.48
C ARG A 81 0.51 9.66 9.05
N SER A 82 -0.34 10.35 8.29
CA SER A 82 -1.47 11.13 8.85
C SER A 82 -2.85 10.73 8.33
N ASN A 83 -2.98 9.71 7.49
CA ASN A 83 -4.24 9.42 6.82
C ASN A 83 -4.67 7.95 6.96
N PHE A 84 -5.87 7.76 7.53
CA PHE A 84 -6.57 6.47 7.68
C PHE A 84 -6.76 5.73 6.33
N LYS A 85 -6.65 6.42 5.19
CA LYS A 85 -6.82 5.87 3.83
C LYS A 85 -5.49 5.66 3.06
N SER A 86 -4.31 5.95 3.62
CA SER A 86 -3.01 5.96 2.89
C SER A 86 -2.13 4.70 3.00
N ASN A 87 -2.66 3.59 3.51
CA ASN A 87 -2.08 2.25 3.32
C ASN A 87 -0.72 1.92 3.97
N LEU A 88 -0.21 2.72 4.91
CA LEU A 88 0.91 2.31 5.77
C LEU A 88 0.64 2.44 7.27
N PHE A 89 -0.24 3.32 7.71
CA PHE A 89 -0.62 3.50 9.12
C PHE A 89 -2.08 3.93 9.23
N ARG A 90 -2.87 3.28 10.09
CA ARG A 90 -4.29 3.61 10.31
C ARG A 90 -4.52 4.92 11.06
N GLU A 91 -3.66 5.27 12.01
CA GLU A 91 -3.82 6.48 12.82
C GLU A 91 -2.68 7.48 12.56
N PRO A 92 -2.94 8.79 12.64
CA PRO A 92 -1.88 9.79 12.55
C PRO A 92 -0.84 9.58 13.64
N VAL A 93 0.39 9.21 13.27
CA VAL A 93 1.48 8.96 14.23
C VAL A 93 2.61 9.96 14.09
N GLN A 94 2.97 10.58 15.22
CA GLN A 94 4.12 11.49 15.31
C GLN A 94 5.45 10.73 15.31
N VAL A 95 5.45 9.51 15.84
CA VAL A 95 6.58 8.59 15.94
C VAL A 95 6.10 7.21 15.53
N VAL A 96 6.87 6.50 14.71
CA VAL A 96 6.50 5.18 14.21
C VAL A 96 7.30 4.14 14.97
N SER A 97 6.68 3.36 15.86
CA SER A 97 7.37 2.28 16.56
C SER A 97 7.65 1.11 15.64
N HIS A 98 8.64 0.30 16.02
CA HIS A 98 8.95 -0.97 15.37
C HIS A 98 7.70 -1.85 15.16
N ASP A 99 6.95 -2.11 16.23
CA ASP A 99 5.78 -2.98 16.18
C ASP A 99 4.69 -2.39 15.27
N LEU A 100 4.46 -1.08 15.34
CA LEU A 100 3.50 -0.40 14.47
C LEU A 100 3.93 -0.44 13.00
N PHE A 101 5.23 -0.28 12.71
CA PHE A 101 5.79 -0.38 11.37
C PHE A 101 5.58 -1.78 10.78
N LEU A 102 5.88 -2.82 11.55
CA LEU A 102 5.73 -4.19 11.07
C LEU A 102 4.27 -4.56 10.87
N GLU A 103 3.40 -4.29 11.85
CA GLU A 103 1.99 -4.67 11.79
C GLU A 103 1.26 -3.97 10.64
N GLU A 104 1.41 -2.66 10.51
CA GLU A 104 0.63 -1.87 9.57
C GLU A 104 1.13 -2.02 8.13
N ILE A 105 2.44 -2.17 7.91
CA ILE A 105 2.98 -2.42 6.57
C ILE A 105 2.71 -3.87 6.15
N LEU A 106 2.82 -4.84 7.06
CA LEU A 106 2.44 -6.22 6.75
C LEU A 106 0.95 -6.33 6.42
N TYR A 107 0.09 -5.61 7.15
CA TYR A 107 -1.32 -5.48 6.82
C TYR A 107 -1.52 -4.91 5.40
N GLY A 108 -0.81 -3.82 5.07
CA GLY A 108 -0.82 -3.23 3.72
C GLY A 108 -0.36 -4.20 2.62
N LEU A 109 0.62 -5.07 2.91
CA LEU A 109 1.14 -6.07 1.97
C LEU A 109 0.21 -7.29 1.80
N THR A 110 -0.54 -7.66 2.83
CA THR A 110 -1.26 -8.95 2.89
C THR A 110 -2.76 -8.84 2.70
N GLU A 111 -3.40 -7.73 3.09
CA GLU A 111 -4.86 -7.58 3.06
C GLU A 111 -5.36 -6.62 1.98
N ASN A 112 -4.48 -5.81 1.36
CA ASN A 112 -4.85 -4.76 0.39
C ASN A 112 -4.43 -5.02 -1.07
N LEU A 113 -4.21 -6.28 -1.47
CA LEU A 113 -3.79 -6.62 -2.85
C LEU A 113 -4.82 -6.26 -3.95
N GLN A 114 -6.07 -5.92 -3.62
CA GLN A 114 -7.15 -5.71 -4.59
C GLN A 114 -7.91 -4.38 -4.50
N ILE A 115 -7.44 -3.41 -3.69
CA ILE A 115 -8.11 -2.09 -3.61
C ILE A 115 -7.31 -1.05 -4.41
N PRO A 116 -7.87 -0.44 -5.46
CA PRO A 116 -7.27 0.74 -6.08
C PRO A 116 -7.43 1.92 -5.11
N LEU A 117 -6.31 2.46 -4.65
CA LEU A 117 -6.29 3.48 -3.60
C LEU A 117 -6.10 4.86 -4.21
N TYR A 118 -7.19 5.62 -4.18
CA TYR A 118 -7.41 6.97 -4.68
C TYR A 118 -7.56 7.12 -6.21
N GLY A 119 -8.44 8.05 -6.60
CA GLY A 119 -8.51 8.59 -7.96
C GLY A 119 -7.12 8.95 -8.44
N GLU A 120 -6.71 8.27 -9.52
CA GLU A 120 -5.34 8.22 -10.08
C GLU A 120 -4.20 7.90 -9.07
N GLY A 121 -4.41 6.86 -8.25
CA GLY A 121 -3.49 5.79 -7.84
C GLY A 121 -1.98 6.04 -7.61
N PHE A 122 -1.58 6.25 -6.36
CA PHE A 122 -0.18 6.08 -5.90
C PHE A 122 -0.13 5.18 -4.66
N SER A 123 0.20 3.89 -4.87
CA SER A 123 0.50 2.93 -3.79
C SER A 123 2.01 2.72 -3.69
N LEU A 124 2.52 2.69 -2.46
CA LEU A 124 3.93 2.40 -2.13
C LEU A 124 4.22 0.91 -1.92
N VAL A 125 3.18 0.07 -1.99
CA VAL A 125 3.29 -1.38 -1.80
C VAL A 125 4.21 -2.04 -2.83
N PRO A 126 4.13 -1.72 -4.15
CA PRO A 126 5.04 -2.28 -5.14
C PRO A 126 6.51 -1.95 -4.85
N GLU A 127 6.79 -0.73 -4.41
CA GLU A 127 8.13 -0.28 -4.04
C GLU A 127 8.66 -1.02 -2.81
N LEU A 128 7.81 -1.30 -1.83
CA LEU A 128 8.17 -2.08 -0.64
C LEU A 128 8.48 -3.55 -0.98
N ILE A 129 7.66 -4.18 -1.83
CA ILE A 129 7.91 -5.55 -2.31
C ILE A 129 9.22 -5.63 -3.10
N GLN A 130 9.54 -4.58 -3.85
CA GLN A 130 10.74 -4.52 -4.69
C GLN A 130 11.96 -3.91 -3.98
N TYR A 131 11.85 -3.55 -2.70
CA TYR A 131 12.87 -2.79 -1.99
C TYR A 131 14.26 -3.45 -2.08
N PHE A 132 14.34 -4.75 -1.79
CA PHE A 132 15.61 -5.48 -1.85
C PHE A 132 16.13 -5.72 -3.27
N ASN A 133 15.25 -5.75 -4.29
CA ASN A 133 15.68 -5.82 -5.69
C ASN A 133 16.40 -4.54 -6.13
N TYR A 134 16.06 -3.40 -5.52
CA TYR A 134 16.67 -2.11 -5.78
C TYR A 134 17.64 -1.65 -4.67
N TYR A 135 17.90 -2.49 -3.66
CA TYR A 135 18.69 -2.10 -2.50
C TYR A 135 20.10 -1.62 -2.87
N VAL A 136 20.74 -2.25 -3.86
CA VAL A 136 22.08 -1.83 -4.31
C VAL A 136 22.07 -0.39 -4.85
N ASP A 137 21.01 0.01 -5.55
CA ASP A 137 20.88 1.37 -6.09
C ASP A 137 20.54 2.38 -4.99
N VAL A 138 19.70 1.99 -4.02
CA VAL A 138 19.41 2.78 -2.81
C VAL A 138 20.69 2.98 -1.99
N ALA A 139 21.44 1.91 -1.73
CA ALA A 139 22.68 1.92 -0.98
C ALA A 139 23.74 2.79 -1.65
N LYS A 140 23.93 2.69 -2.98
CA LYS A 140 24.83 3.59 -3.73
C LYS A 140 24.42 5.06 -3.59
N ARG A 141 23.12 5.36 -3.70
CA ARG A 141 22.61 6.74 -3.54
C ARG A 141 22.87 7.28 -2.14
N ARG A 142 22.73 6.43 -1.10
CA ARG A 142 22.99 6.78 0.30
C ARG A 142 24.46 6.76 0.69
N GLY A 143 25.34 6.23 -0.16
CA GLY A 143 26.75 5.99 0.19
C GLY A 143 26.94 4.85 1.17
N TRP A 144 25.96 3.94 1.29
CA TRP A 144 26.06 2.74 2.11
C TRP A 144 26.98 1.69 1.45
N PRO A 145 27.66 0.85 2.23
CA PRO A 145 28.47 -0.23 1.69
C PRO A 145 27.63 -1.20 0.84
N THR A 146 28.01 -1.38 -0.43
CA THR A 146 27.33 -2.33 -1.34
C THR A 146 28.11 -3.64 -1.52
N GLU A 147 29.27 -3.77 -0.87
CA GLU A 147 30.16 -4.94 -0.96
C GLU A 147 29.73 -6.02 0.04
N PHE A 148 28.52 -6.55 -0.14
CA PHE A 148 28.13 -7.85 0.43
C PHE A 148 27.75 -8.78 -0.73
N MET A 149 28.49 -9.88 -0.85
CA MET A 149 28.21 -11.04 -1.73
C MET A 149 28.29 -10.80 -3.25
N GLN A 150 29.50 -10.63 -3.78
CA GLN A 150 29.87 -11.50 -4.89
C GLN A 150 30.41 -12.81 -4.28
N GLU A 151 29.52 -13.70 -3.88
CA GLU A 151 29.91 -15.11 -3.97
C GLU A 151 30.29 -15.34 -5.42
N GLN A 152 31.53 -15.79 -5.64
CA GLN A 152 31.95 -16.28 -6.94
C GLN A 152 30.87 -17.28 -7.40
N GLU A 153 30.14 -16.95 -8.46
CA GLU A 153 29.18 -17.85 -9.10
C GLU A 153 29.86 -19.21 -9.26
N ASN A 154 29.44 -20.18 -8.45
CA ASN A 154 29.99 -21.51 -8.49
C ASN A 154 29.42 -22.17 -9.75
N PRO A 155 30.24 -22.48 -10.78
CA PRO A 155 29.73 -22.96 -12.07
C PRO A 155 28.88 -24.23 -11.96
N LEU A 156 29.04 -24.97 -10.85
CA LEU A 156 28.25 -26.16 -10.53
C LEU A 156 26.78 -25.88 -10.23
N MET A 157 26.42 -24.74 -9.62
CA MET A 157 25.00 -24.42 -9.38
C MET A 157 24.29 -24.06 -10.68
N GLN A 158 24.96 -23.34 -11.56
CA GLN A 158 24.40 -22.97 -12.87
C GLN A 158 24.23 -24.19 -13.79
N GLU A 159 25.09 -25.20 -13.65
CA GLU A 159 24.93 -26.49 -14.34
C GLU A 159 23.78 -27.34 -13.75
N GLN A 160 23.52 -27.23 -12.44
CA GLN A 160 22.39 -27.89 -11.80
C GLN A 160 21.05 -27.23 -12.14
N GLU A 161 20.97 -25.90 -12.19
CA GLU A 161 19.77 -25.17 -12.64
C GLU A 161 19.43 -25.49 -14.10
N ASN A 162 20.44 -25.49 -14.98
CA ASN A 162 20.23 -25.82 -16.38
C ASN A 162 19.75 -27.27 -16.58
N LYS A 163 20.22 -28.22 -15.74
CA LYS A 163 19.71 -29.60 -15.73
C LYS A 163 18.27 -29.69 -15.23
N LEU A 164 17.93 -28.97 -14.16
CA LEU A 164 16.57 -28.96 -13.60
C LEU A 164 15.56 -28.35 -14.59
N MET A 165 15.98 -27.31 -15.31
CA MET A 165 15.16 -26.66 -16.33
C MET A 165 14.94 -27.56 -17.56
N GLN A 166 15.97 -28.31 -17.97
CA GLN A 166 15.85 -29.34 -19.02
C GLN A 166 14.95 -30.51 -18.61
N GLU A 167 15.07 -31.01 -17.38
CA GLU A 167 14.20 -32.08 -16.88
C GLU A 167 12.74 -31.64 -16.80
N ASN A 168 12.46 -30.40 -16.38
CA ASN A 168 11.11 -29.86 -16.34
C ASN A 168 10.50 -29.66 -17.74
N GLN A 169 11.29 -29.24 -18.74
CA GLN A 169 10.83 -29.18 -20.13
C GLN A 169 10.50 -30.57 -20.70
N LEU A 170 11.34 -31.57 -20.42
CA LEU A 170 11.10 -32.97 -20.83
C LEU A 170 9.87 -33.59 -20.13
N MET A 171 9.57 -33.17 -18.91
CA MET A 171 8.38 -33.62 -18.18
C MET A 171 7.10 -33.00 -18.76
N GLN A 172 7.14 -31.71 -19.12
CA GLN A 172 6.01 -31.03 -19.76
C GLN A 172 5.71 -31.57 -21.17
N GLU A 173 6.73 -31.87 -21.98
CA GLU A 173 6.54 -32.48 -23.30
C GLU A 173 5.93 -33.89 -23.21
N ASN A 174 6.31 -34.69 -22.20
CA ASN A 174 5.72 -36.02 -21.97
C ASN A 174 4.29 -35.98 -21.43
N LEU A 175 3.90 -34.92 -20.70
CA LEU A 175 2.53 -34.72 -20.23
C LEU A 175 1.59 -34.30 -21.38
N TYR A 176 2.07 -33.47 -22.31
CA TYR A 176 1.32 -33.08 -23.50
C TYR A 176 1.09 -34.22 -24.50
N HIS A 177 1.95 -35.24 -24.54
CA HIS A 177 1.78 -36.38 -25.44
C HIS A 177 0.86 -37.51 -24.93
N ASN A 178 0.54 -37.56 -23.62
CA ASN A 178 -0.25 -38.64 -23.04
C ASN A 178 -1.72 -38.28 -22.74
N GLY A 179 -2.20 -37.09 -23.12
CA GLY A 179 -3.62 -36.74 -23.10
C GLY A 179 -4.30 -36.70 -21.73
N LEU A 180 -3.54 -36.61 -20.63
CA LEU A 180 -4.08 -36.44 -19.28
C LEU A 180 -4.26 -34.94 -19.00
N THR A 181 -5.52 -34.50 -18.99
CA THR A 181 -5.93 -33.12 -18.67
C THR A 181 -6.37 -33.03 -17.21
N GLU A 182 -5.43 -33.04 -16.28
CA GLU A 182 -5.63 -32.48 -14.93
C GLU A 182 -4.36 -31.74 -14.48
N PRO A 183 -4.46 -30.54 -13.88
CA PRO A 183 -3.29 -29.77 -13.49
C PRO A 183 -2.70 -30.32 -12.17
N VAL A 184 -1.52 -30.91 -12.25
CA VAL A 184 -0.66 -31.18 -11.08
C VAL A 184 -0.08 -29.86 -10.61
N LEU A 185 -0.74 -29.23 -9.63
CA LEU A 185 -0.38 -27.94 -9.03
C LEU A 185 0.81 -28.02 -8.05
N GLU A 186 1.51 -29.15 -7.96
CA GLU A 186 2.50 -29.39 -6.90
C GLU A 186 3.94 -28.92 -7.22
N ASN A 187 4.31 -28.69 -8.48
CA ASN A 187 5.72 -28.43 -8.84
C ASN A 187 6.06 -27.01 -9.32
N THR A 188 5.09 -26.11 -9.52
CA THR A 188 5.37 -24.76 -10.05
C THR A 188 5.66 -23.73 -8.95
N ILE A 189 5.26 -23.98 -7.70
CA ILE A 189 5.37 -22.99 -6.60
C ILE A 189 6.75 -23.03 -5.91
N GLN A 190 7.52 -24.12 -6.04
CA GLN A 190 8.86 -24.20 -5.43
C GLN A 190 9.95 -23.41 -6.17
N THR A 191 9.72 -22.97 -7.42
CA THR A 191 10.75 -22.30 -8.23
C THR A 191 10.72 -20.77 -8.13
N ILE A 192 9.66 -20.17 -7.58
CA ILE A 192 9.50 -18.70 -7.52
C ILE A 192 10.01 -18.10 -6.20
N PHE A 193 10.30 -18.93 -5.17
CA PHE A 193 10.78 -18.47 -3.86
C PHE A 193 12.04 -19.19 -3.38
N GLN A 194 12.99 -19.47 -4.27
CA GLN A 194 14.36 -19.74 -3.83
C GLN A 194 15.14 -18.43 -3.81
N LEU A 195 15.16 -17.79 -2.65
CA LEU A 195 16.34 -17.19 -2.01
C LEU A 195 15.90 -16.59 -0.67
N PRO A 196 15.97 -17.33 0.45
CA PRO A 196 16.14 -16.69 1.73
C PRO A 196 17.56 -16.13 1.75
N ILE A 197 17.72 -14.81 1.85
CA ILE A 197 18.98 -14.21 2.32
C ILE A 197 19.13 -14.68 3.77
N CYS A 198 19.79 -15.82 3.92
CA CYS A 198 20.07 -16.43 5.21
C CYS A 198 21.13 -15.55 5.89
N ILE A 199 20.73 -14.77 6.89
CA ILE A 199 21.67 -14.12 7.80
C ILE A 199 22.43 -15.24 8.51
N THR A 200 23.66 -15.51 8.06
CA THR A 200 24.45 -16.60 8.60
C THR A 200 24.86 -16.29 10.03
N ASN A 201 24.47 -17.21 10.91
CA ASN A 201 24.89 -17.33 12.30
C ASN A 201 26.39 -17.01 12.49
N ARG A 202 26.67 -16.18 13.50
CA ARG A 202 27.98 -15.77 14.06
C ARG A 202 29.07 -16.86 14.10
N ASN A 203 28.71 -18.14 14.09
CA ASN A 203 29.64 -19.27 14.08
C ASN A 203 30.38 -19.47 12.74
N HIS A 204 29.81 -19.11 11.58
CA HIS A 204 30.48 -19.32 10.27
C HIS A 204 31.67 -18.38 10.04
N PHE A 205 31.64 -17.17 10.63
CA PHE A 205 32.74 -16.21 10.60
C PHE A 205 34.03 -16.73 11.26
N TYR A 206 33.90 -17.61 12.27
CA TYR A 206 35.05 -18.14 13.01
C TYR A 206 35.77 -19.31 12.31
N GLU A 207 35.12 -20.03 11.40
CA GLU A 207 35.76 -21.11 10.64
C GLU A 207 36.58 -20.61 9.45
N TYR A 208 36.14 -19.52 8.81
CA TYR A 208 36.86 -18.89 7.71
C TYR A 208 38.25 -18.38 8.13
N MET A 209 38.39 -17.83 9.34
CA MET A 209 39.68 -17.38 9.88
C MET A 209 40.70 -18.51 10.13
N LYS A 210 40.28 -19.79 10.12
CA LYS A 210 41.19 -20.94 10.33
C LYS A 210 41.77 -21.53 9.04
N SER A 211 41.25 -21.19 7.86
CA SER A 211 41.59 -21.89 6.61
C SER A 211 42.77 -21.30 5.84
N VAL A 212 43.39 -20.23 6.34
CA VAL A 212 44.55 -19.60 5.69
C VAL A 212 45.85 -20.12 6.31
N THR A 213 46.48 -21.11 5.67
CA THR A 213 47.89 -21.48 5.91
C THR A 213 48.73 -21.44 4.63
N PRO A 214 50.01 -20.98 4.69
CA PRO A 214 50.85 -20.78 3.52
C PRO A 214 51.55 -22.06 3.03
N LYS A 215 51.81 -22.12 1.72
CA LYS A 215 52.39 -23.23 0.96
C LYS A 215 53.87 -23.50 1.27
N VAL A 216 54.20 -24.79 1.34
CA VAL A 216 55.55 -25.40 1.38
C VAL A 216 56.19 -25.40 -0.02
N PRO A 217 57.52 -25.18 -0.17
CA PRO A 217 58.24 -25.52 -1.38
C PRO A 217 59.11 -26.80 -1.25
N THR A 218 58.81 -27.72 -2.17
CA THR A 218 59.60 -28.68 -2.97
C THR A 218 60.98 -29.19 -2.50
N ILE A 219 61.09 -30.53 -2.55
CA ILE A 219 62.24 -31.42 -2.28
C ILE A 219 63.20 -31.47 -3.49
N VAL A 220 64.51 -31.54 -3.25
CA VAL A 220 65.57 -31.94 -4.20
C VAL A 220 66.40 -33.06 -3.56
N GLU A 221 66.72 -34.10 -4.34
CA GLU A 221 67.27 -35.40 -3.93
C GLU A 221 68.74 -35.43 -3.45
N GLU A 222 69.02 -36.47 -2.65
CA GLU A 222 70.24 -36.85 -1.91
C GLU A 222 71.42 -37.37 -2.77
N PRO A 223 72.59 -37.56 -2.12
CA PRO A 223 73.47 -38.68 -2.42
C PRO A 223 73.71 -39.62 -1.22
N GLN A 224 73.74 -40.93 -1.51
CA GLN A 224 73.77 -42.07 -0.56
C GLN A 224 75.03 -42.17 0.33
N LYS A 225 74.84 -42.65 1.57
CA LYS A 225 75.89 -43.04 2.54
C LYS A 225 75.81 -44.54 2.91
N PRO A 226 76.92 -45.15 3.40
CA PRO A 226 77.13 -46.61 3.44
C PRO A 226 76.32 -47.34 4.53
N GLN A 227 75.94 -48.59 4.25
CA GLN A 227 75.04 -49.41 5.07
C GLN A 227 75.72 -49.99 6.34
N LEU A 228 75.12 -49.69 7.51
CA LEU A 228 75.35 -50.32 8.82
C LEU A 228 74.59 -51.65 8.95
N THR A 229 74.97 -52.51 9.90
CA THR A 229 74.38 -53.86 10.05
C THR A 229 72.94 -53.83 10.62
N PRO A 230 72.06 -54.79 10.23
CA PRO A 230 70.61 -54.73 10.52
C PRO A 230 70.23 -54.67 12.01
N GLN A 231 71.02 -55.29 12.90
CA GLN A 231 70.74 -55.29 14.35
C GLN A 231 71.09 -53.96 15.01
N GLN A 232 72.15 -53.30 14.55
CA GLN A 232 72.53 -51.95 14.99
C GLN A 232 71.53 -50.91 14.47
N GLN A 233 71.06 -51.07 13.23
CA GLN A 233 70.01 -50.23 12.65
C GLN A 233 68.70 -50.28 13.46
N MET A 234 68.31 -51.46 13.96
CA MET A 234 67.05 -51.61 14.70
C MET A 234 67.11 -50.97 16.10
N HIS A 235 68.21 -51.14 16.84
CA HIS A 235 68.36 -50.53 18.16
C HIS A 235 68.44 -49.01 18.07
N GLU A 236 69.26 -48.51 17.15
CA GLU A 236 69.43 -47.07 16.91
C GLU A 236 68.14 -46.41 16.38
N TYR A 237 67.29 -47.17 15.69
CA TYR A 237 65.96 -46.73 15.28
C TYR A 237 64.97 -46.63 16.45
N GLN A 238 64.98 -47.59 17.39
CA GLN A 238 64.09 -47.57 18.55
C GLN A 238 64.45 -46.46 19.54
N GLU A 239 65.74 -46.22 19.78
CA GLU A 239 66.20 -45.10 20.62
C GLU A 239 65.89 -43.75 19.97
N ARG A 240 66.15 -43.60 18.67
CA ARG A 240 65.75 -42.38 17.92
C ARG A 240 64.25 -42.13 17.99
N ARG A 241 63.40 -43.16 17.92
CA ARG A 241 61.95 -42.99 18.08
C ARG A 241 61.55 -42.51 19.48
N ARG A 242 62.14 -43.05 20.54
CA ARG A 242 61.81 -42.64 21.92
C ARG A 242 62.26 -41.21 22.19
N GLN A 243 63.45 -40.85 21.72
CA GLN A 243 63.97 -39.50 21.89
C GLN A 243 63.16 -38.48 21.07
N LYS A 244 62.84 -38.79 19.82
CA LYS A 244 61.97 -37.98 18.98
C LYS A 244 60.59 -37.77 19.61
N TYR A 245 59.99 -38.80 20.20
CA TYR A 245 58.68 -38.68 20.86
C TYR A 245 58.73 -37.78 22.10
N LYS A 246 59.83 -37.83 22.87
CA LYS A 246 60.01 -36.96 24.04
C LYS A 246 60.20 -35.50 23.62
N GLU A 247 61.02 -35.25 22.60
CA GLU A 247 61.24 -33.93 22.02
C GLU A 247 59.96 -33.35 21.41
N GLU A 248 59.18 -34.16 20.68
CA GLU A 248 57.88 -33.74 20.12
C GLU A 248 56.87 -33.39 21.22
N LYS A 249 56.85 -34.14 22.33
CA LYS A 249 55.95 -33.83 23.46
C LYS A 249 56.33 -32.52 24.15
N GLU A 250 57.62 -32.31 24.43
CA GLU A 250 58.12 -31.08 25.05
C GLU A 250 57.96 -29.86 24.12
N ALA A 251 58.13 -30.04 22.81
CA ALA A 251 57.87 -29.00 21.81
C ALA A 251 56.39 -28.60 21.81
N LYS A 252 55.48 -29.57 21.82
CA LYS A 252 54.03 -29.31 21.84
C LYS A 252 53.57 -28.59 23.11
N GLU A 253 54.08 -28.97 24.28
CA GLU A 253 53.77 -28.29 25.56
C GLU A 253 54.35 -26.86 25.65
N ARG A 254 55.39 -26.55 24.87
CA ARG A 254 55.90 -25.18 24.75
C ARG A 254 55.02 -24.35 23.82
N GLU A 255 54.65 -24.90 22.67
CA GLU A 255 53.76 -24.26 21.70
C GLU A 255 52.39 -23.95 22.32
N GLU A 256 51.83 -24.85 23.12
CA GLU A 256 50.56 -24.63 23.83
C GLU A 256 50.66 -23.49 24.86
N ARG A 257 51.79 -23.36 25.56
CA ARG A 257 52.01 -22.25 26.50
C ARG A 257 52.17 -20.91 25.79
N GLU A 258 52.93 -20.86 24.70
CA GLU A 258 53.09 -19.65 23.89
C GLU A 258 51.75 -19.18 23.30
N LYS A 259 50.92 -20.11 22.82
CA LYS A 259 49.56 -19.82 22.34
C LYS A 259 48.64 -19.27 23.43
N GLU A 260 48.77 -19.75 24.66
CA GLU A 260 47.94 -19.28 25.77
C GLU A 260 48.37 -17.88 26.25
N GLU A 261 49.69 -17.61 26.32
CA GLU A 261 50.21 -16.28 26.62
C GLU A 261 49.82 -15.26 25.53
N GLU A 262 49.84 -15.67 24.26
CA GLU A 262 49.40 -14.82 23.15
C GLU A 262 47.90 -14.50 23.23
N LYS A 263 47.05 -15.48 23.56
CA LYS A 263 45.61 -15.24 23.79
C LYS A 263 45.37 -14.25 24.92
N GLN A 264 46.11 -14.37 26.03
CA GLN A 264 45.97 -13.45 27.15
C GLN A 264 46.38 -12.02 26.78
N ARG A 265 47.44 -11.84 25.98
CA ARG A 265 47.83 -10.52 25.46
C ARG A 265 46.77 -9.91 24.54
N ILE A 266 46.17 -10.72 23.66
CA ILE A 266 45.11 -10.26 22.76
C ILE A 266 43.86 -9.84 23.56
N LEU A 267 43.48 -10.61 24.57
CA LEU A 267 42.34 -10.28 25.44
C LEU A 267 42.56 -8.98 26.22
N GLU A 268 43.76 -8.78 26.77
CA GLU A 268 44.07 -7.55 27.50
C GLU A 268 44.10 -6.32 26.58
N ASN A 269 44.65 -6.45 25.37
CA ASN A 269 44.61 -5.37 24.39
C ASN A 269 43.18 -4.99 23.99
N ARG A 270 42.30 -5.98 23.79
CA ARG A 270 40.87 -5.74 23.52
C ARG A 270 40.18 -5.02 24.68
N ARG A 271 40.52 -5.38 25.92
CA ARG A 271 39.96 -4.73 27.12
C ARG A 271 40.35 -3.25 27.18
N ILE A 272 41.63 -2.95 26.96
CA ILE A 272 42.15 -1.57 26.93
C ILE A 272 41.49 -0.76 25.80
N GLU A 273 41.30 -1.36 24.62
CA GLU A 273 40.65 -0.70 23.49
C GLU A 273 39.17 -0.41 23.78
N GLN A 274 38.45 -1.36 24.37
CA GLN A 274 37.06 -1.17 24.78
C GLN A 274 36.92 -0.07 25.85
N GLU A 275 37.85 0.02 26.81
CA GLU A 275 37.87 1.10 27.80
C GLU A 275 38.09 2.48 27.15
N ARG A 276 38.94 2.57 26.11
CA ARG A 276 39.13 3.82 25.35
C ARG A 276 37.88 4.21 24.57
N THR A 277 37.24 3.26 23.89
CA THR A 277 35.98 3.53 23.16
C THR A 277 34.89 4.00 24.11
N ASN A 278 34.73 3.35 25.27
CA ASN A 278 33.77 3.75 26.28
C ASN A 278 34.05 5.16 26.85
N ALA A 279 35.33 5.54 27.01
CA ALA A 279 35.68 6.88 27.44
C ALA A 279 35.30 7.95 26.40
N ILE A 280 35.52 7.68 25.11
CA ILE A 280 35.14 8.57 24.01
C ILE A 280 33.62 8.73 23.94
N LEU A 281 32.86 7.62 24.04
CA LEU A 281 31.40 7.66 24.03
C LEU A 281 30.82 8.50 25.17
N ARG A 282 31.39 8.38 26.39
CA ARG A 282 30.98 9.22 27.52
C ARG A 282 31.25 10.70 27.28
N GLU A 283 32.36 11.05 26.66
CA GLU A 283 32.68 12.44 26.34
C GLU A 283 31.72 12.99 25.27
N GLN A 284 31.39 12.19 24.25
CA GLN A 284 30.39 12.57 23.24
C GLN A 284 29.00 12.75 23.84
N GLN A 285 28.57 11.86 24.72
CA GLN A 285 27.26 11.96 25.38
C GLN A 285 27.13 13.24 26.22
N ILE A 286 28.19 13.61 26.96
CA ILE A 286 28.23 14.88 27.71
C ILE A 286 28.12 16.10 26.77
N ARG A 287 28.73 16.05 25.58
CA ARG A 287 28.61 17.13 24.59
C ARG A 287 27.19 17.24 24.04
N ILE A 288 26.58 16.12 23.67
CA ILE A 288 25.22 16.07 23.13
C ILE A 288 24.22 16.60 24.18
N GLU A 289 24.33 16.18 25.44
CA GLU A 289 23.47 16.69 26.52
C GLU A 289 23.64 18.20 26.74
N ALA A 290 24.86 18.74 26.58
CA ALA A 290 25.11 20.17 26.69
C ALA A 290 24.50 20.96 25.51
N GLU A 291 24.63 20.43 24.29
CA GLU A 291 24.03 21.02 23.08
C GLU A 291 22.50 20.98 23.11
N GLN A 292 21.90 19.88 23.58
CA GLN A 292 20.45 19.77 23.76
C GLN A 292 19.92 20.81 24.75
N ARG A 293 20.59 21.01 25.90
CA ARG A 293 20.21 22.06 26.85
C ARG A 293 20.34 23.46 26.25
N GLU A 294 21.33 23.69 25.39
CA GLU A 294 21.47 24.98 24.71
C GLU A 294 20.34 25.18 23.70
N GLN A 295 19.97 24.15 22.93
CA GLN A 295 18.82 24.19 22.02
C GLN A 295 17.49 24.39 22.74
N GLU A 296 17.26 23.72 23.88
CA GLU A 296 16.08 23.94 24.71
C GLU A 296 15.99 25.39 25.20
N ASN A 297 17.11 25.96 25.66
CA ASN A 297 17.18 27.35 26.08
C ASN A 297 16.90 28.34 24.91
N ILE A 298 17.41 28.04 23.72
CA ILE A 298 17.15 28.85 22.51
C ILE A 298 15.67 28.75 22.12
N THR A 299 15.10 27.55 22.13
CA THR A 299 13.69 27.31 21.77
C THR A 299 12.76 28.02 22.75
N ALA A 300 13.00 27.88 24.06
CA ALA A 300 12.22 28.60 25.07
C ALA A 300 12.32 30.13 24.92
N SER A 301 13.48 30.65 24.51
CA SER A 301 13.67 32.08 24.23
C SER A 301 12.89 32.55 22.98
N ILE A 302 12.85 31.73 21.93
CA ILE A 302 12.08 32.00 20.71
C ILE A 302 10.58 31.97 21.02
N GLU A 303 10.12 30.99 21.80
CA GLU A 303 8.72 30.89 22.22
C GLU A 303 8.28 32.10 23.06
N ASP A 304 9.08 32.54 24.05
CA ASP A 304 8.79 33.75 24.83
C ASP A 304 8.74 35.00 23.94
N HIS A 305 9.63 35.10 22.94
CA HIS A 305 9.61 36.18 21.97
C HIS A 305 8.37 36.12 21.06
N HIS A 306 7.95 34.94 20.62
CA HIS A 306 6.76 34.76 19.79
C HIS A 306 5.49 35.11 20.55
N LEU A 307 5.35 34.64 21.79
CA LEU A 307 4.25 35.00 22.69
C LEU A 307 4.16 36.50 22.94
N ARG A 308 5.30 37.20 23.05
CA ARG A 308 5.32 38.67 23.16
C ARG A 308 4.88 39.36 21.87
N MET A 309 5.32 38.88 20.71
CA MET A 309 4.89 39.41 19.42
C MET A 309 3.40 39.18 19.16
N GLU A 310 2.87 37.99 19.49
CA GLU A 310 1.45 37.69 19.40
C GLU A 310 0.62 38.55 20.35
N ALA A 311 1.09 38.76 21.60
CA ALA A 311 0.42 39.65 22.55
C ALA A 311 0.43 41.11 22.08
N GLU A 312 1.53 41.58 21.46
CA GLU A 312 1.61 42.92 20.84
C GLU A 312 0.75 43.05 19.58
N GLN A 313 0.66 42.00 18.75
CA GLN A 313 -0.23 41.96 17.58
C GLN A 313 -1.71 41.91 17.97
N ALA A 314 -2.08 41.14 19.01
CA ALA A 314 -3.44 41.07 19.54
C ALA A 314 -3.91 42.40 20.14
N LEU A 315 -2.99 43.27 20.58
CA LEU A 315 -3.30 44.62 21.05
C LEU A 315 -3.38 45.66 19.92
N ILE A 316 -2.95 45.34 18.70
CA ILE A 316 -2.83 46.29 17.58
C ILE A 316 -3.80 45.99 16.41
N TYR A 317 -4.42 44.80 16.32
CA TYR A 317 -5.40 44.51 15.26
C TYR A 317 -6.61 43.71 15.77
N ILE A 318 -7.64 44.44 16.21
CA ILE A 318 -9.03 43.96 16.08
C ILE A 318 -9.66 44.90 15.05
N ASP A 319 -9.60 44.51 13.78
CA ASP A 319 -10.33 45.22 12.72
C ASP A 319 -11.83 44.92 12.89
N PRO A 320 -12.70 45.93 13.12
CA PRO A 320 -14.15 45.76 13.18
C PRO A 320 -14.75 45.10 11.92
N ALA A 321 -14.01 45.08 10.80
CA ALA A 321 -14.40 44.41 9.57
C ALA A 321 -14.49 42.87 9.71
N ASP A 322 -13.55 42.23 10.41
CA ASP A 322 -13.54 40.76 10.54
C ASP A 322 -14.66 40.24 11.45
N HIS A 323 -14.98 40.97 12.52
CA HIS A 323 -16.14 40.64 13.35
C HIS A 323 -17.47 40.86 12.64
N SER A 324 -17.52 41.73 11.63
CA SER A 324 -18.72 41.93 10.81
C SER A 324 -18.85 40.80 9.80
N ARG A 325 -17.74 40.42 9.15
CA ARG A 325 -17.69 39.32 8.18
C ARG A 325 -18.02 37.95 8.80
N MET A 326 -17.50 37.66 10.00
CA MET A 326 -17.88 36.44 10.72
C MET A 326 -19.36 36.41 11.09
N ARG A 327 -19.93 37.53 11.54
CA ARG A 327 -21.36 37.62 11.88
C ARG A 327 -22.26 37.46 10.65
N GLU A 328 -21.85 37.97 9.49
CA GLU A 328 -22.56 37.77 8.22
C GLU A 328 -22.54 36.30 7.78
N LEU A 329 -21.40 35.63 7.95
CA LEU A 329 -21.28 34.19 7.66
C LEU A 329 -22.18 33.36 8.59
N GLU A 330 -22.15 33.61 9.90
CA GLU A 330 -23.02 32.94 10.88
C GLU A 330 -24.51 33.13 10.56
N GLN A 331 -24.92 34.33 10.16
CA GLN A 331 -26.30 34.60 9.75
C GLN A 331 -26.69 33.83 8.49
N THR A 332 -25.77 33.70 7.54
CA THR A 332 -25.99 32.94 6.30
C THR A 332 -26.15 31.45 6.58
N ILE A 333 -25.28 30.88 7.42
CA ILE A 333 -25.37 29.47 7.86
C ILE A 333 -26.73 29.21 8.52
N GLN A 334 -27.16 30.07 9.45
CA GLN A 334 -28.45 29.92 10.13
C GLN A 334 -29.65 30.00 9.17
N GLN A 335 -29.56 30.78 8.09
CA GLN A 335 -30.62 30.84 7.08
C GLN A 335 -30.66 29.55 6.25
N LEU A 336 -29.51 29.06 5.80
CA LEU A 336 -29.40 27.84 5.02
C LEU A 336 -29.92 26.62 5.79
N GLU A 337 -29.55 26.48 7.07
CA GLU A 337 -30.06 25.39 7.91
C GLU A 337 -31.59 25.38 8.02
N ARG A 338 -32.23 26.57 8.07
CA ARG A 338 -33.70 26.65 8.11
C ARG A 338 -34.33 26.16 6.81
N VAL A 339 -33.74 26.53 5.67
CA VAL A 339 -34.22 26.08 4.36
C VAL A 339 -34.00 24.58 4.20
N GLN A 340 -32.83 24.08 4.61
CA GLN A 340 -32.49 22.66 4.59
C GLN A 340 -33.48 21.84 5.43
N ARG A 341 -33.84 22.29 6.64
CA ARG A 341 -34.87 21.64 7.47
C ARG A 341 -36.23 21.62 6.78
N ALA A 342 -36.67 22.75 6.23
CA ALA A 342 -37.95 22.84 5.54
C ALA A 342 -38.03 21.90 4.32
N LEU A 343 -36.92 21.77 3.57
CA LEU A 343 -36.83 20.85 2.43
C LEU A 343 -36.82 19.39 2.87
N ARG A 344 -36.12 19.04 3.96
CA ARG A 344 -36.17 17.68 4.54
C ARG A 344 -37.60 17.31 4.97
N ASP A 345 -38.31 18.23 5.61
CA ASP A 345 -39.70 18.00 6.02
C ASP A 345 -40.65 17.83 4.81
N LEU A 346 -40.41 18.56 3.71
CA LEU A 346 -41.15 18.38 2.46
C LEU A 346 -40.87 17.02 1.82
N THR A 347 -39.60 16.61 1.74
CA THR A 347 -39.17 15.30 1.23
C THR A 347 -39.77 14.16 2.05
N ARG A 348 -39.82 14.31 3.38
CA ARG A 348 -40.50 13.40 4.33
C ARG A 348 -41.99 13.25 4.02
N GLN A 349 -42.70 14.35 3.82
CA GLN A 349 -44.12 14.33 3.50
C GLN A 349 -44.41 13.63 2.17
N GLN A 350 -43.45 13.63 1.24
CA GLN A 350 -43.54 12.91 -0.03
C GLN A 350 -43.11 11.44 0.06
N GLY A 351 -42.71 10.96 1.25
CA GLY A 351 -42.38 9.56 1.50
C GLY A 351 -40.94 9.17 1.17
N TYR A 352 -40.02 10.12 1.07
CA TYR A 352 -38.63 9.88 0.67
C TYR A 352 -37.62 10.03 1.84
N ASP A 353 -38.04 9.74 3.08
CA ASP A 353 -37.17 9.83 4.26
C ASP A 353 -36.42 8.51 4.50
N LEU A 354 -35.30 8.31 3.81
CA LEU A 354 -34.31 7.33 4.25
C LEU A 354 -33.40 7.99 5.28
N GLY A 355 -33.73 7.78 6.55
CA GLY A 355 -32.85 8.12 7.66
C GLY A 355 -31.46 7.53 7.41
N ILE A 356 -30.47 8.41 7.22
CA ILE A 356 -29.05 8.06 7.17
C ILE A 356 -28.62 7.37 8.49
N ASP A 357 -29.42 7.51 9.55
CA ASP A 357 -29.23 6.84 10.84
C ASP A 357 -29.61 5.34 10.85
N GLN A 358 -30.09 4.75 9.74
CA GLN A 358 -30.41 3.32 9.67
C GLN A 358 -29.85 2.68 8.39
N ILE A 359 -28.53 2.45 8.38
CA ILE A 359 -27.88 1.55 7.41
C ILE A 359 -28.00 0.07 7.83
N ASP A 360 -28.61 -0.23 8.99
CA ASP A 360 -28.70 -1.60 9.55
C ASP A 360 -30.15 -2.14 9.73
N GLY A 361 -31.15 -1.59 9.05
CA GLY A 361 -32.54 -2.05 9.15
C GLY A 361 -33.22 -2.15 7.81
N GLU A 362 -33.92 -3.26 7.55
CA GLU A 362 -34.65 -3.58 6.31
C GLU A 362 -35.37 -2.34 5.73
N VAL A 363 -34.75 -1.73 4.73
CA VAL A 363 -35.32 -0.61 4.00
C VAL A 363 -36.51 -1.15 3.22
N PHE A 364 -37.72 -0.68 3.52
CA PHE A 364 -38.89 -0.94 2.70
C PHE A 364 -38.71 -0.25 1.35
N VAL A 365 -38.03 -0.91 0.43
CA VAL A 365 -37.89 -0.44 -0.94
C VAL A 365 -39.26 -0.60 -1.61
N LYS A 366 -39.91 0.52 -1.93
CA LYS A 366 -41.15 0.52 -2.73
C LYS A 366 -40.87 -0.21 -4.05
N ALA A 367 -41.75 -1.11 -4.47
CA ALA A 367 -41.56 -1.81 -5.74
C ALA A 367 -41.54 -0.82 -6.92
N ILE A 368 -40.72 -1.10 -7.93
CA ILE A 368 -40.63 -0.29 -9.14
C ILE A 368 -41.98 -0.21 -9.84
N GLU A 369 -42.36 0.99 -10.23
CA GLU A 369 -43.61 1.21 -10.96
C GLU A 369 -43.54 0.49 -12.30
N HIS A 370 -44.54 -0.35 -12.58
CA HIS A 370 -44.64 -1.10 -13.82
C HIS A 370 -45.69 -0.50 -14.75
N ILE A 371 -45.29 -0.12 -15.97
CA ILE A 371 -46.17 0.59 -16.93
C ILE A 371 -46.83 -0.31 -17.98
N GLY A 372 -46.63 -1.63 -17.91
CA GLY A 372 -47.23 -2.62 -18.81
C GLY A 372 -46.37 -2.90 -20.04
N GLU A 373 -47.03 -3.22 -21.15
CA GLU A 373 -46.39 -3.61 -22.41
C GLU A 373 -46.04 -2.40 -23.29
N ILE A 374 -44.85 -2.40 -23.90
CA ILE A 374 -44.41 -1.42 -24.90
C ILE A 374 -44.01 -2.15 -26.18
N ASP A 375 -44.51 -1.71 -27.33
CA ASP A 375 -44.14 -2.26 -28.64
C ASP A 375 -42.62 -2.15 -28.87
N PHE A 376 -41.99 -3.27 -29.24
CA PHE A 376 -40.56 -3.40 -29.39
C PHE A 376 -40.21 -4.12 -30.70
N SER A 377 -39.47 -3.46 -31.59
CA SER A 377 -39.00 -4.08 -32.84
C SER A 377 -37.74 -4.90 -32.59
N ARG A 378 -37.63 -6.08 -33.22
CA ARG A 378 -36.42 -6.92 -33.14
C ARG A 378 -35.16 -6.26 -33.70
N GLU A 379 -35.32 -5.23 -34.52
CA GLU A 379 -34.23 -4.49 -35.15
C GLU A 379 -33.83 -3.22 -34.35
N GLN A 380 -34.33 -3.06 -33.12
CA GLN A 380 -33.97 -1.94 -32.25
C GLN A 380 -32.51 -2.04 -31.79
N ASP A 381 -31.73 -1.01 -32.08
CA ASP A 381 -30.39 -0.82 -31.57
C ASP A 381 -30.40 -0.01 -30.27
N GLY A 382 -29.51 -0.35 -29.35
CA GLY A 382 -29.22 0.36 -28.11
C GLY A 382 -27.79 0.86 -28.09
N PHE A 383 -27.56 1.96 -27.38
CA PHE A 383 -26.24 2.54 -27.20
C PHE A 383 -25.51 1.91 -26.02
N ASP A 384 -24.37 1.30 -26.28
CA ASP A 384 -23.34 0.94 -25.30
C ASP A 384 -22.21 1.99 -25.32
N PRO A 385 -21.78 2.52 -24.16
CA PRO A 385 -20.62 3.41 -24.09
C PRO A 385 -19.30 2.82 -24.66
N ILE A 386 -19.15 1.50 -24.70
CA ILE A 386 -17.96 0.76 -25.13
C ILE A 386 -18.12 0.28 -26.57
N GLU A 387 -19.20 -0.45 -26.87
CA GLU A 387 -19.41 -1.11 -28.16
C GLU A 387 -20.21 -0.28 -29.17
N ALA A 388 -20.66 0.92 -28.77
CA ALA A 388 -21.57 1.77 -29.54
C ALA A 388 -22.93 1.11 -29.79
N ASN A 389 -23.47 1.20 -31.01
CA ASN A 389 -24.81 0.69 -31.31
C ASN A 389 -24.78 -0.83 -31.45
N VAL A 390 -25.53 -1.51 -30.59
CA VAL A 390 -25.71 -2.97 -30.63
C VAL A 390 -27.19 -3.32 -30.57
N ASN A 391 -27.57 -4.47 -31.11
CA ASN A 391 -28.95 -4.94 -31.02
C ASN A 391 -29.32 -5.18 -29.55
N VAL A 392 -30.43 -4.59 -29.09
CA VAL A 392 -30.83 -4.64 -27.68
C VAL A 392 -31.20 -6.06 -27.26
N LEU A 393 -31.89 -6.84 -28.10
CA LEU A 393 -32.31 -8.20 -27.72
C LEU A 393 -31.11 -9.15 -27.65
N ASP A 394 -30.23 -9.08 -28.65
CA ASP A 394 -29.00 -9.89 -28.67
C ASP A 394 -28.17 -9.59 -27.42
N PHE A 395 -27.97 -8.31 -27.08
CA PHE A 395 -27.26 -7.92 -25.87
C PHE A 395 -27.90 -8.50 -24.60
N LEU A 396 -29.23 -8.38 -24.45
CA LEU A 396 -29.95 -8.85 -23.25
C LEU A 396 -29.98 -10.37 -23.09
N ASP A 397 -29.84 -11.12 -24.18
CA ASP A 397 -29.91 -12.58 -24.18
C ASP A 397 -28.55 -13.25 -23.94
N GLU A 398 -27.44 -12.54 -24.15
CA GLU A 398 -26.10 -13.03 -23.78
C GLU A 398 -25.96 -13.30 -22.28
N GLU A 399 -26.45 -12.39 -21.41
CA GLU A 399 -26.41 -12.54 -19.96
C GLU A 399 -27.73 -12.10 -19.29
N PRO A 400 -28.78 -12.96 -19.32
CA PRO A 400 -30.15 -12.58 -18.92
C PRO A 400 -30.32 -12.12 -17.48
N ALA A 401 -29.41 -12.53 -16.58
CA ALA A 401 -29.46 -12.18 -15.17
C ALA A 401 -28.87 -10.80 -14.87
N ASP A 402 -27.96 -10.31 -15.71
CA ASP A 402 -27.21 -9.08 -15.42
C ASP A 402 -27.56 -7.93 -16.37
N ARG A 403 -27.72 -8.20 -17.66
CA ARG A 403 -27.91 -7.17 -18.69
C ARG A 403 -29.32 -6.57 -18.68
N ILE A 404 -29.39 -5.26 -18.85
CA ILE A 404 -30.62 -4.46 -18.83
C ILE A 404 -30.60 -3.36 -19.89
N ALA A 405 -31.78 -2.86 -20.23
CA ALA A 405 -31.98 -1.78 -21.18
C ALA A 405 -32.85 -0.66 -20.58
N PHE A 406 -32.41 0.57 -20.79
CA PHE A 406 -33.10 1.81 -20.44
C PHE A 406 -33.61 2.50 -21.71
N LYS A 407 -34.93 2.69 -21.81
CA LYS A 407 -35.57 3.52 -22.83
C LYS A 407 -35.63 4.97 -22.33
N CYS A 408 -35.00 5.88 -23.06
CA CYS A 408 -35.06 7.32 -22.80
C CYS A 408 -35.51 8.03 -24.10
N GLY A 409 -36.75 8.51 -24.12
CA GLY A 409 -37.39 8.97 -25.35
C GLY A 409 -37.58 7.82 -26.34
N GLU A 410 -37.06 7.96 -27.55
CA GLU A 410 -37.12 6.93 -28.61
C GLU A 410 -35.87 6.04 -28.68
N SER A 411 -34.87 6.28 -27.83
CA SER A 411 -33.58 5.60 -27.86
C SER A 411 -33.44 4.63 -26.69
N TYR A 412 -32.68 3.56 -26.91
CA TYR A 412 -32.31 2.59 -25.90
C TYR A 412 -30.84 2.76 -25.50
N TYR A 413 -30.58 2.56 -24.23
CA TYR A 413 -29.27 2.61 -23.61
C TYR A 413 -29.11 1.33 -22.81
N ILE A 414 -28.02 0.62 -23.01
CA ILE A 414 -27.84 -0.69 -22.40
C ILE A 414 -26.74 -0.64 -21.34
N ALA A 415 -26.91 -1.46 -20.31
CA ALA A 415 -25.99 -1.52 -19.18
C ALA A 415 -26.04 -2.90 -18.53
N SER A 416 -25.07 -3.15 -17.66
CA SER A 416 -25.01 -4.35 -16.82
C SER A 416 -25.34 -3.95 -15.37
N ARG A 417 -26.05 -4.82 -14.64
CA ARG A 417 -26.35 -4.58 -13.22
C ARG A 417 -25.06 -4.57 -12.41
N GLU A 418 -24.08 -5.41 -12.76
CA GLU A 418 -22.76 -5.41 -12.13
C GLU A 418 -22.09 -4.03 -12.23
N ARG A 419 -22.10 -3.41 -13.41
CA ARG A 419 -21.56 -2.05 -13.61
C ARG A 419 -22.26 -1.05 -12.69
N ILE A 420 -23.58 -1.08 -12.63
CA ILE A 420 -24.36 -0.19 -11.76
C ILE A 420 -24.01 -0.44 -10.27
N ARG A 421 -23.89 -1.70 -9.83
CA ARG A 421 -23.46 -2.04 -8.46
C ARG A 421 -22.11 -1.43 -8.11
N ASN A 422 -21.14 -1.51 -9.02
CA ASN A 422 -19.81 -0.93 -8.84
C ASN A 422 -19.86 0.60 -8.72
N MET A 423 -20.85 1.24 -9.37
CA MET A 423 -21.03 2.69 -9.39
C MET A 423 -21.87 3.24 -8.21
N ILE A 424 -22.55 2.40 -7.43
CA ILE A 424 -23.24 2.82 -6.20
C ILE A 424 -22.41 2.56 -4.94
N ASN A 425 -21.23 1.98 -5.07
CA ASN A 425 -20.37 1.71 -3.91
C ASN A 425 -19.71 3.00 -3.42
N LEU A 426 -20.02 3.42 -2.19
CA LEU A 426 -19.43 4.61 -1.54
C LEU A 426 -17.91 4.50 -1.38
N GLU A 427 -17.36 3.30 -1.37
CA GLU A 427 -15.91 3.09 -1.31
C GLU A 427 -15.22 3.40 -2.64
N ASN A 428 -15.98 3.45 -3.75
CA ASN A 428 -15.46 3.75 -5.07
C ASN A 428 -15.41 5.26 -5.29
N SER A 429 -14.21 5.81 -5.57
CA SER A 429 -14.03 7.22 -5.92
C SER A 429 -14.65 7.61 -7.26
N GLU A 430 -15.08 6.65 -8.07
CA GLU A 430 -15.84 6.86 -9.31
C GLU A 430 -17.32 6.50 -9.13
N ASN A 431 -17.82 6.51 -7.90
CA ASN A 431 -19.24 6.34 -7.68
C ASN A 431 -20.05 7.45 -8.37
N ALA A 432 -21.28 7.12 -8.71
CA ALA A 432 -22.21 8.02 -9.35
C ALA A 432 -23.24 8.55 -8.35
N LEU A 433 -22.87 8.69 -7.07
CA LEU A 433 -23.77 9.19 -6.03
C LEU A 433 -23.63 10.70 -5.85
N PHE A 434 -24.79 11.36 -5.79
CA PHE A 434 -24.90 12.81 -5.71
C PHE A 434 -25.97 13.22 -4.70
N TYR A 435 -25.81 14.41 -4.13
CA TYR A 435 -26.68 15.02 -3.15
C TYR A 435 -27.16 16.37 -3.67
N GLY A 436 -28.46 16.64 -3.55
CA GLY A 436 -29.01 17.91 -4.00
C GLY A 436 -28.56 19.05 -3.10
N CYS A 437 -28.39 20.24 -3.65
CA CYS A 437 -28.01 21.44 -2.90
C CYS A 437 -29.14 22.46 -2.89
N VAL A 438 -29.34 23.12 -1.75
CA VAL A 438 -30.37 24.14 -1.55
C VAL A 438 -30.18 25.35 -2.47
N CYS A 439 -28.92 25.70 -2.72
CA CYS A 439 -28.53 26.76 -3.63
C CYS A 439 -27.20 26.42 -4.29
N GLU A 440 -26.87 27.19 -5.32
CA GLU A 440 -25.52 27.22 -5.85
C GLU A 440 -24.59 27.96 -4.86
N LEU A 441 -23.38 27.45 -4.67
CA LEU A 441 -22.38 28.05 -3.81
C LEU A 441 -21.37 28.79 -4.68
N GLN A 442 -21.44 30.12 -4.64
CA GLN A 442 -20.52 30.98 -5.39
C GLN A 442 -19.27 31.25 -4.55
N GLY A 443 -18.09 30.96 -5.10
CA GLY A 443 -16.82 31.22 -4.43
C GLY A 443 -15.69 30.28 -4.85
N ASP A 444 -14.51 30.55 -4.29
CA ASP A 444 -13.34 29.67 -4.38
C ASP A 444 -13.44 28.60 -3.29
N TRP A 445 -13.47 27.33 -3.70
CA TRP A 445 -13.61 26.15 -2.83
C TRP A 445 -12.37 25.84 -2.00
N THR A 446 -11.24 26.43 -2.35
CA THR A 446 -10.02 26.32 -1.53
C THR A 446 -10.09 27.21 -0.29
N LEU A 447 -11.05 28.14 -0.24
CA LEU A 447 -11.29 29.01 0.91
C LEU A 447 -12.14 28.30 1.96
N ILE A 448 -11.72 28.43 3.22
CA ILE A 448 -12.38 27.80 4.37
C ILE A 448 -13.81 28.33 4.55
N GLU A 449 -14.06 29.58 4.17
CA GLU A 449 -15.38 30.21 4.26
C GLU A 449 -16.39 29.61 3.29
N THR A 450 -15.97 29.31 2.06
CA THR A 450 -16.81 28.63 1.06
C THR A 450 -17.08 27.19 1.49
N TRP A 451 -16.05 26.51 2.01
CA TRP A 451 -16.18 25.14 2.50
C TRP A 451 -17.11 25.03 3.72
N ALA A 452 -17.07 26.01 4.63
CA ALA A 452 -17.96 26.07 5.78
C ALA A 452 -19.46 26.16 5.40
N LEU A 453 -19.78 26.56 4.17
CA LEU A 453 -21.15 26.60 3.66
C LEU A 453 -21.62 25.26 3.06
N LEU A 454 -20.73 24.27 2.90
CA LEU A 454 -21.05 23.00 2.26
C LEU A 454 -22.10 22.20 3.03
N GLU A 455 -21.82 21.92 4.30
CA GLU A 455 -22.70 21.15 5.19
C GLU A 455 -24.13 21.74 5.31
N PRO A 456 -24.32 23.05 5.51
CA PRO A 456 -25.67 23.63 5.57
C PRO A 456 -26.36 23.72 4.20
N THR A 457 -25.62 23.65 3.09
CA THR A 457 -26.20 23.76 1.72
C THR A 457 -26.58 22.42 1.12
N VAL A 458 -25.84 21.36 1.44
CA VAL A 458 -26.08 20.02 0.90
C VAL A 458 -27.27 19.38 1.58
N ILE A 459 -28.18 18.81 0.81
CA ILE A 459 -29.34 18.06 1.29
C ILE A 459 -28.97 16.58 1.22
N PRO A 460 -28.66 15.93 2.36
CA PRO A 460 -28.10 14.59 2.34
C PRO A 460 -29.13 13.50 1.99
N ASN A 461 -30.42 13.84 1.99
CA ASN A 461 -31.52 12.94 1.64
C ASN A 461 -32.60 13.74 0.88
N PRO A 462 -32.98 13.34 -0.35
CA PRO A 462 -32.67 12.08 -1.02
C PRO A 462 -31.31 12.06 -1.74
N VAL A 463 -30.78 10.84 -1.90
CA VAL A 463 -29.56 10.57 -2.68
C VAL A 463 -29.94 10.30 -4.13
N TYR A 464 -29.15 10.85 -5.04
CA TYR A 464 -29.33 10.76 -6.47
C TYR A 464 -28.23 9.93 -7.12
N TYR A 465 -28.57 9.24 -8.20
CA TYR A 465 -27.62 8.52 -9.04
C TYR A 465 -27.44 9.26 -10.36
N ASN A 466 -26.18 9.50 -10.75
CA ASN A 466 -25.84 10.10 -12.03
C ASN A 466 -25.88 9.05 -13.15
N ILE A 467 -27.06 8.84 -13.73
CA ILE A 467 -27.34 7.86 -14.77
C ILE A 467 -26.66 8.20 -16.12
N GLN A 468 -26.19 9.44 -16.32
CA GLN A 468 -25.45 9.83 -17.52
C GLN A 468 -24.17 9.00 -17.70
N GLN A 469 -23.61 8.47 -16.60
CA GLN A 469 -22.43 7.60 -16.63
C GLN A 469 -22.67 6.27 -17.36
N LEU A 470 -23.94 5.89 -17.59
CA LEU A 470 -24.33 4.76 -18.41
C LEU A 470 -24.55 5.15 -19.88
N GLY A 471 -24.24 6.40 -20.28
CA GLY A 471 -24.41 6.92 -21.62
C GLY A 471 -25.76 7.61 -21.89
N LEU A 472 -26.64 7.70 -20.90
CA LEU A 472 -27.94 8.35 -21.06
C LEU A 472 -27.80 9.87 -21.23
N PRO A 473 -28.72 10.55 -21.95
CA PRO A 473 -28.67 11.99 -22.19
C PRO A 473 -29.17 12.82 -20.99
N ILE A 474 -29.60 12.15 -19.92
CA ILE A 474 -30.11 12.73 -18.67
C ILE A 474 -29.14 12.42 -17.53
N ARG A 475 -29.07 13.30 -16.53
CA ARG A 475 -28.09 13.15 -15.44
C ARG A 475 -28.62 12.40 -14.25
N TYR A 476 -29.72 12.84 -13.64
CA TYR A 476 -30.06 12.37 -12.30
C TYR A 476 -31.37 11.59 -12.23
N VAL A 477 -31.33 10.49 -11.48
CA VAL A 477 -32.47 9.71 -11.01
C VAL A 477 -32.34 9.50 -9.50
N TYR A 478 -33.39 9.06 -8.84
CA TYR A 478 -33.31 8.68 -7.43
C TYR A 478 -32.48 7.40 -7.25
N LEU A 479 -31.62 7.35 -6.23
CA LEU A 479 -30.86 6.13 -5.92
C LEU A 479 -31.79 4.94 -5.63
N ASP A 480 -32.95 5.19 -5.02
CA ASP A 480 -33.93 4.13 -4.72
C ASP A 480 -34.48 3.45 -5.96
N ASP A 481 -34.67 4.20 -7.05
CA ASP A 481 -35.12 3.63 -8.32
C ASP A 481 -34.03 2.72 -8.90
N ILE A 482 -32.76 3.09 -8.74
CA ILE A 482 -31.61 2.27 -9.15
C ILE A 482 -31.49 1.01 -8.30
N LYS A 483 -31.66 1.09 -6.98
CA LYS A 483 -31.70 -0.09 -6.11
C LYS A 483 -32.80 -1.06 -6.54
N GLN A 484 -33.99 -0.55 -6.88
CA GLN A 484 -35.08 -1.36 -7.39
C GLN A 484 -34.75 -2.00 -8.75
N VAL A 485 -34.08 -1.28 -9.65
CA VAL A 485 -33.60 -1.86 -10.92
C VAL A 485 -32.68 -3.06 -10.66
N LEU A 486 -31.74 -2.92 -9.72
CA LEU A 486 -30.78 -3.96 -9.35
C LEU A 486 -31.44 -5.19 -8.72
N GLU A 487 -32.50 -5.01 -7.94
CA GLU A 487 -33.24 -6.08 -7.24
C GLU A 487 -34.35 -6.71 -8.09
N SER A 488 -34.85 -6.01 -9.11
CA SER A 488 -35.97 -6.47 -9.91
C SER A 488 -35.59 -7.55 -10.93
N SER A 489 -36.57 -8.41 -11.25
CA SER A 489 -36.47 -9.41 -12.32
C SER A 489 -36.70 -8.84 -13.73
N TYR A 490 -37.04 -7.56 -13.86
CA TYR A 490 -37.29 -6.91 -15.15
C TYR A 490 -35.97 -6.65 -15.89
N ARG A 491 -35.99 -6.70 -17.23
CA ARG A 491 -34.82 -6.35 -18.07
C ARG A 491 -34.97 -5.02 -18.81
N PHE A 492 -36.18 -4.47 -18.84
CA PHE A 492 -36.53 -3.27 -19.58
C PHE A 492 -37.07 -2.20 -18.64
N PHE A 493 -36.49 -1.02 -18.74
CA PHE A 493 -36.82 0.13 -17.91
C PHE A 493 -37.01 1.36 -18.78
N SER A 494 -37.98 2.22 -18.45
CA SER A 494 -38.14 3.52 -19.07
C SER A 494 -37.74 4.60 -18.08
N VAL A 495 -36.95 5.57 -18.55
CA VAL A 495 -36.59 6.74 -17.76
C VAL A 495 -37.42 7.93 -18.24
N GLU A 496 -38.28 8.40 -17.34
CA GLU A 496 -39.33 9.37 -17.67
C GLU A 496 -39.26 10.59 -16.76
N ARG A 497 -39.72 11.72 -17.30
CA ARG A 497 -39.89 12.95 -16.52
C ARG A 497 -41.12 12.79 -15.61
N PRO A 498 -40.98 12.85 -14.27
CA PRO A 498 -42.13 12.75 -13.38
C PRO A 498 -43.11 13.92 -13.51
N GLU A 499 -44.35 13.71 -13.08
CA GLU A 499 -45.37 14.78 -13.02
C GLU A 499 -44.96 15.89 -12.04
N ASP A 500 -44.34 15.54 -10.93
CA ASP A 500 -43.82 16.45 -9.91
C ASP A 500 -42.36 16.86 -10.17
N PHE A 501 -41.98 17.00 -11.44
CA PHE A 501 -40.61 17.33 -11.86
C PHE A 501 -40.02 18.53 -11.12
N ARG A 502 -38.92 18.30 -10.41
CA ARG A 502 -38.16 19.32 -9.70
C ARG A 502 -36.80 19.51 -10.35
N ILE A 503 -36.42 20.78 -10.47
CA ILE A 503 -35.06 21.17 -10.79
C ILE A 503 -34.36 21.41 -9.46
N ILE A 504 -33.27 20.69 -9.23
CA ILE A 504 -32.40 20.95 -8.09
C ILE A 504 -31.40 22.03 -8.53
N PRO A 505 -31.21 23.10 -7.74
CA PRO A 505 -30.32 24.20 -8.13
C PRO A 505 -28.88 23.77 -8.39
N SER A 506 -28.40 22.79 -7.64
CA SER A 506 -27.07 22.22 -7.83
C SER A 506 -26.95 20.83 -7.19
N PHE A 507 -25.91 20.09 -7.57
CA PHE A 507 -25.62 18.78 -6.99
C PHE A 507 -24.18 18.73 -6.48
N ALA A 508 -23.99 18.09 -5.35
CA ALA A 508 -22.70 17.74 -4.79
C ALA A 508 -22.44 16.26 -5.01
N SER A 509 -21.29 15.86 -5.55
CA SER A 509 -20.97 14.43 -5.58
C SER A 509 -20.61 13.94 -4.17
N ASP A 510 -20.83 12.66 -3.92
CA ASP A 510 -20.41 12.01 -2.68
C ASP A 510 -18.90 12.19 -2.42
N ASN A 511 -18.13 12.21 -3.51
CA ASN A 511 -16.70 12.38 -3.41
C ASN A 511 -16.29 13.68 -2.71
N ILE A 512 -17.02 14.77 -2.96
CA ILE A 512 -16.71 16.07 -2.35
C ILE A 512 -17.04 16.06 -0.86
N LEU A 513 -18.10 15.37 -0.45
CA LEU A 513 -18.49 15.28 0.96
C LEU A 513 -17.54 14.38 1.77
N ASN A 514 -17.07 13.28 1.16
CA ASN A 514 -16.34 12.23 1.87
C ASN A 514 -14.82 12.21 1.64
N HIS A 515 -14.29 12.96 0.66
CA HIS A 515 -12.86 13.01 0.35
C HIS A 515 -12.16 14.36 0.57
N GLY A 516 -12.87 15.37 1.08
CA GLY A 516 -12.29 16.59 1.68
C GLY A 516 -11.86 17.70 0.71
N ILE A 517 -11.28 18.77 1.28
CA ILE A 517 -10.82 19.97 0.57
C ILE A 517 -9.74 19.58 -0.44
N GLY A 518 -9.99 19.83 -1.74
CA GLY A 518 -9.04 19.58 -2.82
C GLY A 518 -9.33 18.32 -3.67
N SER A 519 -10.48 17.66 -3.52
CA SER A 519 -10.88 16.61 -4.47
C SER A 519 -11.02 17.20 -5.88
N SER A 520 -10.13 16.82 -6.79
CA SER A 520 -9.99 17.33 -8.15
C SER A 520 -11.07 16.83 -9.13
N SER A 521 -11.94 15.91 -8.71
CA SER A 521 -12.95 15.27 -9.55
C SER A 521 -14.36 15.82 -9.26
N GLY A 522 -14.63 16.98 -9.86
CA GLY A 522 -15.99 17.49 -9.99
C GLY A 522 -16.05 18.97 -9.68
N SER A 523 -16.44 19.76 -10.67
CA SER A 523 -17.01 21.10 -10.48
C SER A 523 -18.19 20.99 -9.51
N HIS A 524 -17.90 21.06 -8.22
CA HIS A 524 -18.88 21.06 -7.14
C HIS A 524 -19.58 22.41 -7.10
N CYS A 525 -20.92 22.42 -7.14
CA CYS A 525 -21.75 23.59 -6.90
C CYS A 525 -21.37 24.91 -7.61
N GLN A 526 -20.64 24.86 -8.73
CA GLN A 526 -20.35 26.02 -9.59
C GLN A 526 -21.19 25.95 -10.86
N ASP A 527 -21.67 27.13 -11.29
CA ASP A 527 -22.31 27.48 -12.55
C ASP A 527 -22.74 26.31 -13.45
N GLY A 528 -24.05 26.04 -13.47
CA GLY A 528 -24.68 25.31 -14.57
C GLY A 528 -24.86 23.79 -14.40
N GLN A 529 -24.85 23.27 -13.17
CA GLN A 529 -25.30 21.88 -12.90
C GLN A 529 -26.74 21.78 -12.39
N ALA A 530 -27.52 22.86 -12.44
CA ALA A 530 -28.95 22.79 -12.19
C ALA A 530 -29.60 21.81 -13.17
N ASP A 531 -30.24 20.77 -12.64
CA ASP A 531 -30.82 19.72 -13.47
C ASP A 531 -32.06 19.12 -12.81
N GLY A 532 -32.86 18.44 -13.62
CA GLY A 532 -34.05 17.73 -13.20
C GLY A 532 -33.77 16.32 -12.73
N VAL A 533 -34.62 15.83 -11.83
CA VAL A 533 -34.58 14.45 -11.36
C VAL A 533 -35.65 13.64 -12.10
N TYR A 534 -35.21 12.57 -12.77
CA TYR A 534 -36.07 11.65 -13.53
C TYR A 534 -36.44 10.43 -12.69
N ARG A 535 -37.45 9.69 -13.13
CA ARG A 535 -37.92 8.44 -12.50
C ARG A 535 -37.69 7.26 -13.43
N ILE A 536 -37.44 6.10 -12.83
CA ILE A 536 -37.33 4.84 -13.57
C ILE A 536 -38.59 4.01 -13.34
N LYS A 537 -39.14 3.47 -14.42
CA LYS A 537 -40.28 2.54 -14.42
C LYS A 537 -39.91 1.26 -15.17
N SER A 538 -40.45 0.11 -14.80
CA SER A 538 -40.25 -1.13 -15.57
C SER A 538 -41.35 -1.33 -16.61
N PHE A 539 -41.05 -2.05 -17.69
CA PHE A 539 -42.04 -2.45 -18.68
C PHE A 539 -41.73 -3.82 -19.29
N GLU A 540 -42.69 -4.40 -20.00
CA GLU A 540 -42.52 -5.64 -20.77
C GLU A 540 -42.47 -5.34 -22.27
N PRO A 541 -41.48 -5.85 -23.02
CA PRO A 541 -41.41 -5.62 -24.45
C PRO A 541 -42.44 -6.50 -25.18
N LYS A 542 -43.31 -5.89 -25.98
CA LYS A 542 -44.18 -6.59 -26.91
C LYS A 542 -43.51 -6.65 -28.27
N ILE A 543 -42.92 -7.80 -28.58
CA ILE A 543 -42.17 -8.00 -29.84
C ILE A 543 -43.13 -7.96 -31.03
N ILE A 544 -42.95 -6.99 -31.92
CA ILE A 544 -43.77 -6.78 -33.14
C ILE A 544 -43.06 -7.19 -34.43
#